data_AF-A0AA38GCT2-F1
#
_entry.id   AF-A0AA38GCT2-F1
#
_cell.length_a   1.000
_cell.length_b   1.000
_cell.length_c   1.000
_cell.angle_alpha   90.00
_cell.angle_beta   90.00
_cell.angle_gamma   90.00
#
_symmetry.space_group_name_H-M   'P 1'
#
loop_
_entity.id
_entity.type
_entity.pdbx_description
1 polymer ?
#
loop_
_entity_poly.entity_id
_entity_poly.type
_entity_poly.pdbx_seq_one_letter_code
_entity_poly.pdbx_strand_id
1 'polypeptide(L)' 'LLTAVSAEKFIIAGDFNATLSDRDKQGGLQWQRRSQVDFSSFVSSSHLVDLEPCKGWLTWNNRRTGFSSLA' A
#
# COMPACT_ATOMS: atom_id res chain seq x y z
N LEU A 1 5.91 -5.31 1.40
CA LEU A 1 6.56 -6.62 1.11
C LEU A 1 5.97 -7.58 2.11
N LEU A 2 5.32 -8.68 1.72
CA LEU A 2 4.49 -9.45 2.66
C LEU A 2 5.13 -10.79 3.05
N THR A 3 5.01 -11.23 4.32
CA THR A 3 5.48 -12.57 4.78
C THR A 3 4.36 -13.36 5.44
N ALA A 4 4.25 -14.67 5.16
CA ALA A 4 3.31 -15.55 5.87
C ALA A 4 3.96 -16.40 6.96
N VAL A 5 3.13 -16.86 7.91
CA VAL A 5 3.49 -17.81 8.95
C VAL A 5 3.01 -19.22 8.55
N SER A 6 3.80 -19.93 7.74
CA SER A 6 3.62 -21.36 7.40
C SER A 6 4.97 -22.08 7.54
N ALA A 7 4.98 -23.42 7.54
CA ALA A 7 6.19 -24.25 7.63
C ALA A 7 7.24 -23.90 6.55
N GLU A 8 6.80 -23.32 5.43
CA GLU A 8 7.65 -22.63 4.48
C GLU A 8 7.46 -21.10 4.56
N LYS A 9 8.58 -20.38 4.68
CA LYS A 9 8.59 -18.92 4.69
C LYS A 9 8.59 -18.43 3.25
N PHE A 10 7.52 -17.76 2.84
CA PHE A 10 7.45 -17.10 1.54
C PHE A 10 7.37 -15.59 1.69
N ILE A 11 7.89 -14.91 0.67
CA ILE A 11 7.89 -13.46 0.53
C ILE A 11 7.08 -13.14 -0.72
N ILE A 12 6.06 -12.29 -0.56
CA ILE A 12 5.33 -11.73 -1.70
C ILE A 12 5.85 -10.31 -1.94
N ALA A 13 6.40 -10.09 -3.13
CA ALA A 13 6.95 -8.80 -3.57
C ALA A 13 6.42 -8.45 -4.95
N GLY A 14 6.14 -7.18 -5.18
CA GLY A 14 5.65 -6.66 -6.46
C GLY A 14 5.06 -5.26 -6.30
N ASP A 15 4.65 -4.67 -7.42
CA ASP A 15 3.80 -3.47 -7.41
C ASP A 15 2.34 -3.92 -7.31
N PHE A 16 1.74 -3.72 -6.14
CA PHE A 16 0.35 -4.11 -5.88
C PHE A 16 -0.66 -3.06 -6.34
N ASN A 17 -0.20 -1.85 -6.69
CA ASN A 17 -1.07 -0.71 -7.01
C ASN A 17 -2.19 -0.48 -5.96
N ALA A 18 -1.87 -0.75 -4.70
CA ALA A 18 -2.77 -0.70 -3.55
C ALA A 18 -2.02 -0.19 -2.32
N THR A 19 -2.76 0.36 -1.35
CA THR A 19 -2.24 0.85 -0.07
C THR A 19 -2.86 0.05 1.07
N LEU A 20 -2.12 -0.15 2.16
CA LEU A 20 -2.61 -0.82 3.37
C LEU A 20 -3.14 0.19 4.40
N SER A 21 -2.57 1.39 4.41
CA SER A 21 -2.95 2.45 5.33
C SER A 21 -2.92 3.82 4.67
N ASP A 22 -3.50 4.81 5.36
CA ASP A 22 -3.46 6.22 4.93
C ASP A 22 -2.03 6.79 4.95
N ARG A 23 -1.07 6.12 5.60
CA ARG A 23 0.34 6.53 5.65
C ARG A 23 1.09 6.21 4.36
N ASP A 24 0.59 5.28 3.57
CA ASP A 24 1.24 4.81 2.33
C ASP A 24 0.99 5.77 1.15
N LYS A 25 0.23 6.85 1.38
CA LYS A 25 -0.13 7.83 0.36
C LYS A 25 -0.06 9.24 0.92
N GLN A 26 0.60 10.12 0.17
CA GLN A 26 0.60 11.56 0.43
C GLN A 26 -0.11 12.29 -0.71
N GLY A 27 -1.15 13.07 -0.36
CA GLY A 27 -1.89 13.90 -1.31
C GLY A 27 -2.70 13.11 -2.34
N GLY A 28 -3.14 13.82 -3.39
CA GLY A 28 -4.06 13.29 -4.40
C GLY A 28 -5.48 13.10 -3.88
N LEU A 29 -6.36 12.61 -4.76
CA LEU A 29 -7.70 12.20 -4.33
C LEU A 29 -7.60 11.00 -3.40
N GLN A 30 -8.51 10.95 -2.41
CA GLN A 30 -8.71 9.76 -1.59
C GLN A 30 -8.92 8.57 -2.53
N TRP A 31 -7.98 7.62 -2.51
CA TRP A 31 -8.13 6.39 -3.27
C TRP A 31 -9.42 5.70 -2.84
N GLN A 32 -10.05 4.91 -3.71
CA GLN A 32 -11.29 4.22 -3.35
C GLN A 32 -11.05 3.42 -2.07
N ARG A 33 -11.64 3.86 -0.94
CA ARG A 33 -11.47 3.22 0.38
C ARG A 33 -11.72 1.71 0.32
N ARG A 34 -12.61 1.28 -0.58
CA ARG A 34 -12.89 -0.13 -0.86
C ARG A 34 -11.62 -0.92 -1.25
N SER A 35 -10.76 -0.39 -2.12
CA SER A 35 -9.54 -1.08 -2.55
C SER A 35 -8.54 -1.28 -1.39
N GLN A 36 -8.40 -0.30 -0.51
CA GLN A 36 -7.58 -0.41 0.70
C GLN A 36 -8.16 -1.43 1.69
N VAL A 37 -9.49 -1.41 1.89
CA VAL A 37 -10.19 -2.36 2.77
C VAL A 37 -10.05 -3.80 2.25
N ASP A 38 -10.25 -4.00 0.94
CA ASP A 38 -10.14 -5.33 0.32
C ASP A 38 -8.71 -5.87 0.43
N PHE A 39 -7.71 -5.02 0.16
CA PHE A 39 -6.30 -5.42 0.27
C PHE A 39 -5.89 -5.70 1.72
N SER A 40 -6.30 -4.86 2.67
CA SER A 40 -6.07 -5.09 4.11
C SER A 40 -6.73 -6.39 4.60
N SER A 41 -7.94 -6.68 4.11
CA SER A 41 -8.65 -7.93 4.40
C SER A 41 -7.92 -9.15 3.83
N PHE A 42 -7.40 -9.05 2.61
CA PHE A 42 -6.56 -10.09 2.01
C PHE A 42 -5.30 -10.38 2.84
N VAL A 43 -4.56 -9.34 3.24
CA VAL A 43 -3.35 -9.48 4.06
C VAL A 43 -3.68 -10.17 5.39
N SER A 44 -4.75 -9.71 6.06
CA SER A 44 -5.17 -10.24 7.35
C SER A 44 -5.65 -11.70 7.26
N SER A 45 -6.51 -12.01 6.30
CA SER A 45 -7.05 -13.38 6.08
C SER A 45 -6.01 -14.39 5.62
N SER A 46 -4.92 -13.92 5.01
CA SER A 46 -3.81 -14.76 4.54
C SER A 46 -2.70 -14.92 5.56
N HIS A 47 -2.87 -14.39 6.79
CA HIS A 47 -1.84 -14.36 7.84
C HIS A 47 -0.51 -13.75 7.36
N LEU A 48 -0.63 -12.72 6.53
CA LEU A 48 0.51 -11.97 6.00
C LEU A 48 0.86 -10.81 6.92
N VAL A 49 2.16 -10.55 7.06
CA VAL A 49 2.71 -9.38 7.75
C VAL A 49 3.32 -8.47 6.70
N ASP A 50 3.02 -7.17 6.77
CA ASP A 50 3.71 -6.19 5.94
C ASP A 50 5.08 -5.83 6.51
N LEU A 51 6.08 -5.93 5.64
CA LEU A 51 7.44 -5.49 5.87
C LEU A 51 7.58 -4.07 5.34
N GLU A 52 7.34 -3.12 6.24
CA GLU A 52 7.45 -1.70 5.97
C GLU A 52 8.92 -1.27 5.71
N PRO A 53 9.16 -0.31 4.80
CA PRO A 53 10.49 0.30 4.65
C PRO A 53 10.89 1.09 5.91
N CYS A 54 12.14 0.96 6.35
CA CYS A 54 12.63 1.58 7.60
C CYS A 54 12.50 3.12 7.69
N LYS A 55 12.23 3.82 6.58
CA LYS A 55 12.26 5.30 6.50
C LYS A 55 10.96 5.93 5.99
N GLY A 56 9.85 5.18 5.95
CA GLY A 56 8.56 5.71 5.46
C GLY A 56 8.63 6.22 4.01
N TRP A 57 9.53 5.65 3.21
CA TRP A 57 9.68 6.04 1.80
C TRP A 57 8.49 5.55 0.98
N LEU A 58 7.94 6.45 0.17
CA LEU A 58 6.95 6.09 -0.84
C LEU A 58 7.67 5.44 -2.03
N THR A 59 7.06 4.39 -2.60
CA THR A 59 7.64 3.63 -3.71
C THR A 59 7.28 4.19 -5.09
N TRP A 60 6.33 5.13 -5.16
CA TRP A 60 5.81 5.67 -6.41
C TRP A 60 5.43 7.15 -6.31
N ASN A 61 5.58 7.88 -7.42
CA ASN A 61 5.16 9.27 -7.58
C ASN A 61 4.46 9.45 -8.93
N ASN A 62 3.28 10.09 -8.92
CA ASN A 62 2.44 10.28 -10.11
C ASN A 62 3.05 11.22 -11.16
N ARG A 63 4.05 12.04 -10.80
CA ARG A 63 4.70 13.10 -11.61
C ARG A 63 3.74 14.11 -12.26
N ARG A 64 2.43 14.00 -11.99
CA ARG A 64 1.42 14.98 -12.37
C ARG A 64 1.44 16.10 -11.34
N THR A 65 1.64 17.33 -11.81
CA THR A 65 1.32 18.52 -11.02
C THR A 65 -0.16 18.45 -10.70
N GLY A 66 -0.51 18.26 -9.43
CA GLY A 66 -1.90 18.42 -9.01
C GLY A 66 -2.34 19.81 -9.44
N PHE A 67 -3.41 19.91 -10.23
CA PHE A 67 -3.98 21.20 -10.58
C PHE A 67 -4.23 21.96 -9.26
N SER A 68 -3.46 23.00 -9.01
CA SER A 68 -3.83 24.05 -8.09
C SER A 68 -4.94 24.84 -8.75
N SER A 69 -6.18 24.34 -8.68
CA SER A 69 -7.35 25.17 -8.98
C SER A 69 -7.61 26.08 -7.79
N LEU A 70 -6.73 27.06 -7.62
CA LEU A 70 -7.03 28.34 -7.00
C LEU A 70 -6.84 29.37 -8.11
N ALA A 71 -7.88 29.50 -8.94
CA ALA A 71 -8.13 30.64 -9.80
C ALA A 71 -9.53 31.15 -9.44
#